data_AF-A0A8T4CWL9-F1
#
_entry.id   AF-A0A8T4CWL9-F1
#
_cell.length_a   1.000
_cell.length_b   1.000
_cell.length_c   1.000
_cell.angle_alpha   90.00
_cell.angle_beta   90.00
_cell.angle_gamma   90.00
#
_symmetry.space_group_name_H-M   'P 1'
#
loop_
_entity.id
_entity.type
_entity.pdbx_description
1 polymer ?
#
loop_
_entity_poly.entity_id
_entity_poly.type
_entity_poly.pdbx_seq_one_letter_code
_entity_poly.pdbx_strand_id
1 'polypeptide(L)'
;MIKNISLLKIILISFSILTLLFSGNSAVARSAIATIEGEANNAFASSYNYATQKEADINSIKTCKEDAIKNGIGHLANKCKITLRGKVPGFGAVTCGDGGCAYNTGYATSQDAIDAAYTNCNKSYKNCKSRDISYWEDSTGFASKSAPIANNNSCVPRSNQRSCRSSCSNGDCLVTYSNGCKIRVQVDQTFDPLTNQWSYNSPSC
;
A
#
# COMPACT_ATOMS: atom_id res chain seq x y z
N MET A 1 -52.12 22.37 -44.57
CA MET A 1 -50.83 21.91 -43.99
C MET A 1 -50.76 22.41 -42.56
N ILE A 2 -50.37 21.58 -41.59
CA ILE A 2 -50.14 21.84 -40.13
C ILE A 2 -50.88 20.76 -39.33
N LYS A 3 -50.28 19.55 -39.23
CA LYS A 3 -50.64 18.55 -38.22
C LYS A 3 -49.58 17.45 -38.05
N ASN A 4 -48.29 17.73 -38.24
CA ASN A 4 -47.23 16.72 -38.08
C ASN A 4 -46.06 17.13 -37.15
N ILE A 5 -46.11 18.31 -36.53
CA ILE A 5 -45.00 18.82 -35.70
C ILE A 5 -45.11 18.39 -34.23
N SER A 6 -46.28 17.89 -33.79
CA SER A 6 -46.51 17.54 -32.37
C SER A 6 -45.95 16.15 -31.99
N LEU A 7 -46.09 15.15 -32.87
CA LEU A 7 -45.68 13.76 -32.55
C LEU A 7 -44.15 13.60 -32.48
N LEU A 8 -43.42 14.27 -33.37
CA LEU A 8 -41.95 14.18 -33.45
C LEU A 8 -41.26 14.76 -32.20
N LYS A 9 -41.83 15.83 -31.62
CA LYS A 9 -41.33 16.44 -30.38
C LYS A 9 -41.56 15.54 -29.17
N ILE A 10 -42.69 14.83 -29.11
CA ILE A 10 -43.00 13.91 -28.01
C ILE A 10 -42.06 12.68 -28.06
N ILE A 11 -41.75 12.16 -29.25
CA ILE A 11 -40.81 11.03 -29.42
C ILE A 11 -39.38 11.44 -29.03
N LEU A 12 -38.92 12.64 -29.44
CA LEU A 12 -37.58 13.15 -29.10
C LEU A 12 -37.39 13.44 -27.60
N ILE A 13 -38.43 13.93 -26.91
CA ILE A 13 -38.39 14.16 -25.46
C ILE A 13 -38.41 12.83 -24.70
N SER A 14 -39.17 11.84 -25.18
CA SER A 14 -39.22 10.50 -24.58
C SER A 14 -37.88 9.75 -24.70
N PHE A 15 -37.16 9.95 -25.82
CA PHE A 15 -35.83 9.36 -26.02
C PHE A 15 -34.75 9.98 -25.11
N SER A 16 -34.92 11.25 -24.73
CA SER A 16 -33.96 11.97 -23.87
C SER A 16 -34.10 11.60 -22.39
N ILE A 17 -35.27 11.13 -21.95
CA ILE A 17 -35.49 10.68 -20.56
C ILE A 17 -34.98 9.24 -20.37
N LEU A 18 -35.04 8.40 -21.41
CA LEU A 18 -34.59 7.01 -21.33
C LEU A 18 -33.06 6.85 -21.29
N THR A 19 -32.29 7.81 -21.81
CA THR A 19 -30.81 7.78 -21.77
C THR A 19 -30.21 8.26 -20.45
N LEU A 20 -30.98 8.96 -19.60
CA LEU A 20 -30.53 9.44 -18.29
C LEU A 20 -30.70 8.41 -17.15
N LEU A 21 -31.38 7.29 -17.39
CA LEU A 21 -31.56 6.22 -16.40
C LEU A 21 -30.45 5.16 -16.43
N PHE A 22 -29.51 5.23 -17.37
CA PHE A 22 -28.34 4.33 -17.42
C PHE A 22 -27.08 4.91 -16.76
N SER A 23 -27.17 6.06 -16.10
CA SER A 23 -26.04 6.74 -15.43
C SER A 23 -25.82 6.31 -13.97
N GLY A 24 -26.39 5.18 -13.54
CA GLY A 24 -26.69 4.90 -12.14
C GLY A 24 -25.83 3.88 -11.40
N ASN A 25 -24.66 3.49 -11.89
CA ASN A 25 -23.72 2.71 -11.09
C ASN A 25 -22.32 3.31 -11.20
N SER A 26 -21.99 4.22 -10.27
CA SER A 26 -20.59 4.52 -9.98
C SER A 26 -19.91 3.17 -9.72
N ALA A 27 -19.02 2.75 -10.62
CA ALA A 27 -18.27 1.50 -10.51
C ALA A 27 -17.36 1.61 -9.28
N VAL A 28 -17.92 1.23 -8.14
CA VAL A 28 -17.23 1.32 -6.86
C VAL A 28 -16.34 0.11 -6.71
N ALA A 29 -15.06 0.30 -7.04
CA ALA A 29 -13.99 -0.65 -6.84
C ALA A 29 -14.06 -1.25 -5.43
N ARG A 30 -14.12 -2.58 -5.36
CA ARG A 30 -14.13 -3.34 -4.12
C ARG A 30 -12.75 -3.90 -3.84
N SER A 31 -12.34 -3.80 -2.58
CA SER A 31 -11.07 -4.30 -2.11
C SER A 31 -11.27 -5.27 -0.95
N ALA A 32 -10.38 -6.26 -0.85
CA ALA A 32 -10.35 -7.24 0.21
C ALA A 32 -8.91 -7.60 0.54
N ILE A 33 -8.67 -7.93 1.81
CA ILE A 33 -7.39 -8.43 2.29
C ILE A 33 -7.63 -9.73 3.02
N ALA A 34 -6.86 -10.75 2.68
CA ALA A 34 -6.87 -12.05 3.32
C ALA A 34 -5.52 -12.37 3.96
N THR A 35 -5.55 -13.05 5.09
CA THR A 35 -4.34 -13.51 5.79
C THR A 35 -4.67 -14.69 6.68
N ILE A 36 -3.64 -15.38 7.13
CA ILE A 36 -3.72 -16.29 8.28
C ILE A 36 -3.37 -15.49 9.54
N GLU A 37 -4.10 -15.73 10.64
CA GLU A 37 -3.87 -15.06 11.92
C GLU A 37 -2.48 -15.38 12.48
N GLY A 38 -1.72 -14.35 12.85
CA GLY A 38 -0.32 -14.48 13.29
C GLY A 38 0.69 -14.70 12.17
N GLU A 39 0.22 -14.98 10.96
CA GLU A 39 1.03 -15.45 9.83
C GLU A 39 0.98 -14.49 8.63
N ALA A 40 0.67 -13.20 8.85
CA ALA A 40 0.57 -12.21 7.76
C ALA A 40 1.91 -11.95 7.05
N ASN A 41 3.03 -12.36 7.67
CA ASN A 41 4.34 -12.35 7.04
C ASN A 41 4.54 -13.51 6.05
N ASN A 42 3.73 -14.58 6.15
CA ASN A 42 3.88 -15.84 5.41
C ASN A 42 2.69 -16.16 4.51
N ALA A 43 1.51 -15.62 4.78
CA ALA A 43 0.31 -15.78 3.94
C ALA A 43 -0.53 -14.51 3.98
N PHE A 44 -0.43 -13.70 2.93
CA PHE A 44 -1.09 -12.41 2.84
C PHE A 44 -1.51 -12.14 1.39
N ALA A 45 -2.74 -11.70 1.18
CA ALA A 45 -3.19 -11.27 -0.14
C ALA A 45 -4.03 -10.00 -0.04
N SER A 46 -3.78 -9.09 -0.97
CA SER A 46 -4.60 -7.90 -1.18
C SER A 46 -5.19 -7.94 -2.59
N SER A 47 -6.50 -7.77 -2.70
CA SER A 47 -7.22 -7.65 -3.97
C SER A 47 -7.92 -6.29 -4.03
N TYR A 48 -7.84 -5.63 -5.18
CA TYR A 48 -8.37 -4.28 -5.40
C TYR A 48 -8.95 -4.15 -6.81
N ASN A 49 -9.79 -3.13 -7.03
CA ASN A 49 -10.44 -2.84 -8.32
C ASN A 49 -11.41 -3.91 -8.84
N TYR A 50 -12.00 -4.71 -7.95
CA TYR A 50 -13.01 -5.68 -8.34
C TYR A 50 -14.40 -5.04 -8.48
N ALA A 51 -15.19 -5.55 -9.43
CA ALA A 51 -16.56 -5.10 -9.66
C ALA A 51 -17.47 -5.46 -8.47
N THR A 52 -17.23 -6.61 -7.84
CA THR A 52 -18.01 -7.08 -6.70
C THR A 52 -17.14 -7.45 -5.51
N GLN A 53 -17.69 -7.33 -4.30
CA GLN A 53 -16.99 -7.72 -3.07
C GLN A 53 -16.72 -9.23 -3.04
N LYS A 54 -17.65 -10.01 -3.61
CA LYS A 54 -17.51 -11.47 -3.67
C LYS A 54 -16.28 -11.89 -4.48
N GLU A 55 -16.03 -11.25 -5.62
CA GLU A 55 -14.84 -11.53 -6.43
C GLU A 55 -13.56 -11.13 -5.70
N ALA A 56 -13.55 -9.95 -5.06
CA ALA A 56 -12.40 -9.50 -4.27
C ALA A 56 -12.07 -10.49 -3.13
N ASP A 57 -13.09 -10.98 -2.43
CA ASP A 57 -12.95 -11.92 -1.33
C ASP A 57 -12.43 -13.29 -1.82
N ILE A 58 -13.01 -13.81 -2.91
CA ILE A 58 -12.58 -15.09 -3.52
C ILE A 58 -11.12 -15.00 -3.96
N ASN A 59 -10.75 -13.93 -4.66
CA ASN A 59 -9.39 -13.75 -5.14
C ASN A 59 -8.40 -13.64 -3.97
N SER A 60 -8.73 -12.85 -2.94
CA SER A 60 -7.85 -12.69 -1.78
C SER A 60 -7.66 -14.01 -1.03
N ILE A 61 -8.73 -14.79 -0.80
CA ILE A 61 -8.60 -16.10 -0.13
C ILE A 61 -7.77 -17.06 -0.98
N LYS A 62 -7.99 -17.09 -2.30
CA LYS A 62 -7.23 -17.93 -3.23
C LYS A 62 -5.73 -17.60 -3.15
N THR A 63 -5.36 -16.34 -3.32
CA THR A 63 -3.95 -15.92 -3.30
C THR A 63 -3.32 -16.12 -1.92
N CYS A 64 -4.05 -15.89 -0.82
CA CYS A 64 -3.55 -16.21 0.53
C CYS A 64 -3.20 -17.70 0.67
N LYS A 65 -4.02 -18.60 0.11
CA LYS A 65 -3.75 -20.04 0.12
C LYS A 65 -2.52 -20.39 -0.71
N GLU A 66 -2.38 -19.78 -1.87
CA GLU A 66 -1.21 -19.95 -2.74
C GLU A 66 0.07 -19.51 -2.04
N ASP A 67 0.05 -18.35 -1.36
CA ASP A 67 1.17 -17.87 -0.56
C ASP A 67 1.49 -18.80 0.62
N ALA A 68 0.48 -19.27 1.33
CA ALA A 68 0.69 -20.23 2.42
C ALA A 68 1.41 -21.50 1.94
N ILE A 69 1.02 -22.03 0.77
CA ILE A 69 1.66 -23.19 0.15
C ILE A 69 3.10 -22.85 -0.25
N LYS A 70 3.29 -21.73 -0.96
CA LYS A 70 4.60 -21.28 -1.44
C LYS A 70 5.60 -21.06 -0.30
N ASN A 71 5.13 -20.57 0.84
CA ASN A 71 5.96 -20.22 1.99
C ASN A 71 6.06 -21.35 3.03
N GLY A 72 5.70 -22.59 2.67
CA GLY A 72 5.92 -23.78 3.52
C GLY A 72 4.91 -23.96 4.65
N ILE A 73 3.89 -23.11 4.76
CA ILE A 73 2.81 -23.20 5.74
C ILE A 73 1.48 -23.67 5.11
N GLY A 74 1.56 -24.45 4.03
CA GLY A 74 0.38 -24.91 3.27
C GLY A 74 -0.65 -25.69 4.11
N HIS A 75 -0.20 -26.34 5.19
CA HIS A 75 -1.08 -27.00 6.16
C HIS A 75 -2.03 -26.03 6.89
N LEU A 76 -1.74 -24.73 6.88
CA LEU A 76 -2.59 -23.66 7.42
C LEU A 76 -3.42 -22.95 6.35
N ALA A 77 -3.33 -23.32 5.07
CA ALA A 77 -4.00 -22.59 3.98
C ALA A 77 -5.53 -22.48 4.17
N ASN A 78 -6.16 -23.47 4.80
CA ASN A 78 -7.59 -23.42 5.13
C ASN A 78 -7.96 -22.35 6.18
N LYS A 79 -6.98 -21.78 6.90
CA LYS A 79 -7.16 -20.69 7.87
C LYS A 79 -7.11 -19.30 7.25
N CYS A 80 -6.84 -19.19 5.94
CA CYS A 80 -6.92 -17.92 5.23
C CYS A 80 -8.31 -17.29 5.38
N LYS A 81 -8.39 -16.11 6.00
CA LYS A 81 -9.62 -15.38 6.26
C LYS A 81 -9.53 -13.94 5.80
N ILE A 82 -10.65 -13.37 5.37
CA ILE A 82 -10.74 -11.94 5.07
C ILE A 82 -10.62 -11.17 6.39
N THR A 83 -9.60 -10.32 6.51
CA THR A 83 -9.36 -9.47 7.68
C THR A 83 -9.77 -8.03 7.44
N LEU A 84 -9.83 -7.60 6.17
CA LEU A 84 -10.29 -6.27 5.82
C LEU A 84 -11.12 -6.31 4.56
N ARG A 85 -12.27 -5.65 4.63
CA ARG A 85 -13.06 -5.24 3.47
C ARG A 85 -13.10 -3.73 3.48
N GLY A 86 -12.79 -3.12 2.35
CA GLY A 86 -12.70 -1.67 2.27
C GLY A 86 -13.26 -1.20 0.94
N LYS A 87 -14.06 -0.13 1.00
CA LYS A 87 -14.25 0.73 -0.16
C LYS A 87 -13.08 1.68 -0.12
N VAL A 88 -12.02 1.29 -0.80
CA VAL A 88 -10.82 2.10 -0.98
C VAL A 88 -10.01 2.36 0.32
N PRO A 89 -9.33 1.34 0.88
CA PRO A 89 -8.58 1.46 2.13
C PRO A 89 -7.35 2.38 2.10
N GLY A 90 -7.00 2.96 0.95
CA GLY A 90 -5.73 3.67 0.77
C GLY A 90 -4.53 2.73 0.90
N PHE A 91 -3.32 3.29 0.94
CA PHE A 91 -2.12 2.51 1.24
C PHE A 91 -2.22 1.92 2.65
N GLY A 92 -1.75 0.69 2.79
CA GLY A 92 -1.73 0.02 4.07
C GLY A 92 -0.67 -1.06 4.16
N ALA A 93 -0.40 -1.50 5.38
CA ALA A 93 0.60 -2.51 5.68
C ALA A 93 0.24 -3.30 6.93
N VAL A 94 0.85 -4.49 7.01
CA VAL A 94 0.79 -5.38 8.16
C VAL A 94 2.18 -5.96 8.41
N THR A 95 2.58 -5.97 9.68
CA THR A 95 3.72 -6.76 10.16
C THR A 95 3.33 -7.46 11.45
N CYS A 96 3.89 -8.66 11.64
CA CYS A 96 3.71 -9.46 12.84
C CYS A 96 4.99 -9.53 13.66
N GLY A 97 4.81 -9.70 14.96
CA GLY A 97 5.83 -10.08 15.93
C GLY A 97 5.28 -11.15 16.88
N ASP A 98 6.00 -11.39 17.95
CA ASP A 98 5.58 -12.32 18.99
C ASP A 98 4.31 -11.80 19.67
N GLY A 99 3.21 -12.53 19.50
CA GLY A 99 1.93 -12.23 20.11
C GLY A 99 0.91 -11.54 19.20
N GLY A 100 1.25 -11.19 17.95
CA GLY A 100 0.25 -10.72 16.99
C GLY A 100 0.78 -9.87 15.85
N CYS A 101 -0.17 -9.30 15.08
CA CYS A 101 0.10 -8.46 13.92
C CYS A 101 -0.56 -7.09 14.07
N ALA A 102 0.10 -6.04 13.55
CA ALA A 102 -0.44 -4.69 13.51
C ALA A 102 -0.85 -4.30 12.09
N TYR A 103 -2.15 -4.07 11.87
CA TYR A 103 -2.72 -3.66 10.59
C TYR A 103 -2.94 -2.15 10.55
N ASN A 104 -2.47 -1.50 9.49
CA ASN A 104 -2.57 -0.06 9.31
C ASN A 104 -2.98 0.28 7.89
N THR A 105 -3.96 1.18 7.74
CA THR A 105 -4.55 1.53 6.43
C THR A 105 -4.83 3.04 6.37
N GLY A 106 -5.12 3.56 5.19
CA GLY A 106 -5.52 4.95 4.97
C GLY A 106 -4.35 5.93 4.86
N TYR A 107 -3.16 5.45 4.50
CA TYR A 107 -1.97 6.29 4.33
C TYR A 107 -1.84 6.80 2.89
N ALA A 108 -1.08 7.88 2.73
CA ALA A 108 -0.80 8.50 1.44
C ALA A 108 0.30 7.77 0.64
N THR A 109 1.20 7.05 1.32
CA THR A 109 2.30 6.31 0.70
C THR A 109 2.44 4.92 1.32
N SER A 110 3.00 3.98 0.57
CA SER A 110 3.36 2.65 1.06
C SER A 110 4.32 2.73 2.25
N GLN A 111 5.29 3.65 2.22
CA GLN A 111 6.29 3.78 3.29
C GLN A 111 5.66 4.25 4.60
N ASP A 112 4.74 5.21 4.55
CA ASP A 112 4.03 5.68 5.75
C ASP A 112 3.20 4.55 6.37
N ALA A 113 2.53 3.77 5.54
CA ALA A 113 1.79 2.59 6.00
C ALA A 113 2.71 1.56 6.66
N ILE A 114 3.84 1.24 6.02
CA ILE A 114 4.84 0.29 6.53
C ILE A 114 5.40 0.76 7.88
N ASP A 115 5.80 2.04 7.98
CA ASP A 115 6.35 2.61 9.21
C ASP A 115 5.31 2.66 10.34
N ALA A 116 4.05 2.93 10.01
CA ALA A 116 2.95 2.88 10.97
C ALA A 116 2.70 1.44 11.44
N ALA A 117 2.68 0.46 10.54
CA ALA A 117 2.55 -0.95 10.88
C ALA A 117 3.69 -1.41 11.80
N TYR A 118 4.93 -1.09 11.46
CA TYR A 118 6.08 -1.42 12.29
C TYR A 118 6.06 -0.73 13.66
N THR A 119 5.78 0.58 13.68
CA THR A 119 5.67 1.36 14.92
C THR A 119 4.57 0.79 15.82
N ASN A 120 3.40 0.50 15.27
CA ASN A 120 2.27 0.00 16.05
C ASN A 120 2.46 -1.46 16.47
N CYS A 121 3.17 -2.27 15.68
CA CYS A 121 3.59 -3.60 16.11
C CYS A 121 4.50 -3.51 17.34
N ASN A 122 5.57 -2.71 17.28
CA ASN A 122 6.52 -2.57 18.39
C ASN A 122 5.93 -1.95 19.67
N LYS A 123 4.79 -1.26 19.57
CA LYS A 123 4.06 -0.78 20.75
C LYS A 123 3.31 -1.90 21.47
N SER A 124 2.86 -2.91 20.75
CA SER A 124 1.95 -3.94 21.26
C SER A 124 2.60 -5.32 21.39
N TYR A 125 3.65 -5.59 20.62
CA TYR A 125 4.26 -6.91 20.44
C TYR A 125 5.79 -6.81 20.45
N LYS A 126 6.45 -7.96 20.60
CA LYS A 126 7.92 -8.08 20.58
C LYS A 126 8.40 -8.64 19.25
N ASN A 127 9.68 -8.45 18.92
CA ASN A 127 10.32 -9.06 17.75
C ASN A 127 9.57 -8.82 16.42
N CYS A 128 8.95 -7.66 16.26
CA CYS A 128 8.24 -7.31 15.04
C CYS A 128 9.18 -7.29 13.84
N LYS A 129 8.76 -7.91 12.75
CA LYS A 129 9.54 -7.95 11.51
C LYS A 129 9.71 -6.53 10.96
N SER A 130 10.96 -6.10 10.81
CA SER A 130 11.34 -4.77 10.31
C SER A 130 11.65 -4.72 8.82
N ARG A 131 11.74 -5.88 8.16
CA ARG A 131 11.97 -6.09 6.72
C ARG A 131 10.91 -7.02 6.14
N ASP A 132 10.72 -7.00 4.83
CA ASP A 132 9.72 -7.78 4.10
C ASP A 132 8.34 -7.73 4.78
N ILE A 133 7.94 -6.50 5.12
CA ILE A 133 6.64 -6.15 5.69
C ILE A 133 5.62 -6.19 4.54
N SER A 134 4.56 -6.97 4.73
CA SER A 134 3.46 -7.09 3.78
C SER A 134 2.72 -5.76 3.68
N TYR A 135 2.54 -5.24 2.47
CA TYR A 135 1.85 -3.99 2.21
C TYR A 135 0.99 -4.08 0.95
N TRP A 136 0.06 -3.15 0.83
CA TRP A 136 -0.78 -3.02 -0.36
C TRP A 136 -0.91 -1.56 -0.75
N GLU A 137 -1.12 -1.35 -2.04
CA GLU A 137 -1.25 -0.04 -2.64
C GLU A 137 -2.69 0.13 -3.14
N ASP A 138 -3.36 1.18 -2.68
CA ASP A 138 -4.65 1.58 -3.22
C ASP A 138 -4.65 3.09 -3.45
N SER A 139 -4.13 3.47 -4.62
CA SER A 139 -4.01 4.87 -5.05
C SER A 139 -5.35 5.52 -5.39
N THR A 140 -6.46 4.77 -5.39
CA THR A 140 -7.78 5.29 -5.75
C THR A 140 -8.61 5.77 -4.55
N GLY A 141 -8.12 5.55 -3.31
CA GLY A 141 -8.93 5.61 -2.08
C GLY A 141 -8.69 6.70 -1.07
N PHE A 142 -8.43 7.91 -1.55
CA PHE A 142 -7.97 8.99 -0.69
C PHE A 142 -8.99 9.44 0.38
N ALA A 143 -8.77 8.98 1.62
CA ALA A 143 -8.88 9.81 2.82
C ALA A 143 -7.50 9.77 3.51
N SER A 144 -6.65 10.75 3.18
CA SER A 144 -5.23 10.76 3.58
C SER A 144 -5.06 11.00 5.08
N LYS A 145 -4.54 10.00 5.80
CA LYS A 145 -3.76 10.26 7.02
C LYS A 145 -2.31 10.42 6.62
N SER A 146 -1.80 11.64 6.74
CA SER A 146 -0.35 11.87 6.78
C SER A 146 0.20 11.13 8.01
N ALA A 147 1.29 10.39 7.87
CA ALA A 147 1.99 9.89 9.04
C ALA A 147 2.40 11.08 9.93
N PRO A 148 2.24 11.01 11.26
CA PRO A 148 2.72 12.06 12.14
C PRO A 148 4.24 12.18 11.98
N ILE A 149 4.70 13.35 11.52
CA ILE A 149 6.12 13.70 11.51
C ILE A 149 6.58 13.64 12.96
N ALA A 150 7.44 12.68 13.29
CA ALA A 150 7.88 12.50 14.67
C ALA A 150 8.76 13.68 15.12
N ASN A 151 8.43 14.23 16.28
CA ASN A 151 9.26 15.15 17.07
C ASN A 151 10.57 14.46 17.50
N ASN A 152 11.57 14.45 16.62
CA ASN A 152 13.00 14.40 16.96
C ASN A 152 13.85 14.47 15.68
N ASN A 153 13.86 15.61 14.98
CA ASN A 153 14.77 15.97 13.87
C ASN A 153 15.06 14.93 12.75
N SER A 154 14.32 13.82 12.67
CA SER A 154 14.58 12.73 11.74
C SER A 154 13.25 12.19 11.23
N CYS A 155 12.90 12.60 10.01
CA CYS A 155 11.80 12.05 9.23
C CYS A 155 12.16 10.70 8.57
N VAL A 156 13.30 10.11 8.95
CA VAL A 156 13.84 8.88 8.37
C VAL A 156 12.86 7.73 8.62
N PRO A 157 12.58 6.89 7.60
CA PRO A 157 11.74 5.72 7.77
C PRO A 157 12.19 4.83 8.92
N ARG A 158 11.21 4.38 9.70
CA ARG A 158 11.45 3.62 10.94
C ARG A 158 11.66 2.13 10.69
N SER A 159 11.04 1.61 9.64
CA SER A 159 11.26 0.23 9.21
C SER A 159 12.60 0.11 8.48
N ASN A 160 13.15 -1.10 8.48
CA ASN A 160 14.33 -1.44 7.66
C ASN A 160 13.93 -1.75 6.21
N GLN A 161 12.64 -1.82 5.90
CA GLN A 161 12.09 -1.81 4.55
C GLN A 161 11.93 -0.35 4.10
N ARG A 162 13.04 0.23 3.63
CA ARG A 162 13.10 1.61 3.18
C ARG A 162 13.82 1.70 1.84
N SER A 163 13.30 2.54 0.96
CA SER A 163 13.99 2.91 -0.27
C SER A 163 14.39 4.38 -0.20
N CYS A 164 15.59 4.68 -0.68
CA CYS A 164 16.13 6.02 -0.71
C CYS A 164 16.91 6.24 -1.99
N ARG A 165 17.07 7.51 -2.36
CA ARG A 165 17.96 7.99 -3.41
C ARG A 165 18.90 9.01 -2.80
N SER A 166 20.19 8.85 -3.04
CA SER A 166 21.21 9.80 -2.61
C SER A 166 21.77 10.55 -3.81
N SER A 167 22.11 11.81 -3.60
CA SER A 167 22.95 12.59 -4.50
C SER A 167 24.05 13.23 -3.68
N CYS A 168 25.31 12.98 -4.06
CA CYS A 168 26.48 13.41 -3.30
C CYS A 168 27.35 14.35 -4.13
N SER A 169 27.84 15.42 -3.49
CA SER A 169 28.83 16.32 -4.06
C SER A 169 29.86 16.66 -2.98
N ASN A 170 31.13 16.33 -3.22
CA ASN A 170 32.25 16.61 -2.30
C ASN A 170 32.02 16.17 -0.85
N GLY A 171 31.44 14.98 -0.64
CA GLY A 171 31.13 14.46 0.69
C GLY A 171 29.82 14.97 1.31
N ASP A 172 29.16 15.98 0.75
CA ASP A 172 27.80 16.39 1.15
C ASP A 172 26.76 15.61 0.34
N CYS A 173 26.04 14.73 1.01
CA CYS A 173 25.03 13.86 0.42
C CYS A 173 23.62 14.29 0.84
N LEU A 174 22.74 14.55 -0.14
CA LEU A 174 21.30 14.68 0.06
C LEU A 174 20.64 13.30 -0.11
N VAL A 175 20.08 12.75 0.97
CA VAL A 175 19.33 11.49 0.95
C VAL A 175 17.83 11.79 0.95
N THR A 176 17.13 11.33 -0.07
CA THR A 176 15.67 11.42 -0.21
C THR A 176 15.04 10.05 -0.06
N TYR A 177 14.16 9.88 0.92
CA TYR A 177 13.42 8.65 1.18
C TYR A 177 12.08 8.61 0.44
N SER A 178 11.51 7.42 0.28
CA SER A 178 10.20 7.17 -0.35
C SER A 178 9.03 7.90 0.30
N ASN A 179 9.10 8.19 1.60
CA ASN A 179 8.12 9.02 2.32
C ASN A 179 8.31 10.53 2.10
N GLY A 180 9.22 10.95 1.21
CA GLY A 180 9.52 12.36 0.92
C GLY A 180 10.48 13.00 1.91
N CYS A 181 10.94 12.28 2.95
CA CYS A 181 11.94 12.79 3.88
C CYS A 181 13.26 13.08 3.17
N LYS A 182 13.86 14.22 3.48
CA LYS A 182 15.16 14.64 2.96
C LYS A 182 16.10 14.95 4.12
N ILE A 183 17.25 14.29 4.15
CA ILE A 183 18.31 14.56 5.13
C ILE A 183 19.62 14.85 4.41
N ARG A 184 20.50 15.63 5.04
CA ARG A 184 21.89 15.79 4.60
C ARG A 184 22.80 14.95 5.48
N VAL A 185 23.72 14.24 4.84
CA VAL A 185 24.71 13.38 5.49
C VAL A 185 26.07 13.77 4.93
N GLN A 186 27.03 13.98 5.83
CA GLN A 186 28.43 14.11 5.46
C GLN A 186 29.05 12.70 5.44
N VAL A 187 29.73 12.35 4.36
CA VAL A 187 30.41 11.06 4.21
C VAL A 187 31.90 11.27 4.03
N ASP A 188 32.67 10.40 4.67
CA ASP A 188 34.12 10.39 4.55
C ASP A 188 34.56 9.77 3.22
N GLN A 189 35.74 10.16 2.75
CA GLN A 189 36.34 9.53 1.57
C GLN A 189 36.72 8.08 1.89
N THR A 190 36.39 7.18 0.98
CA THR A 190 36.81 5.78 1.01
C THR A 190 37.80 5.55 -0.12
N PHE A 191 38.93 4.91 0.18
CA PHE A 191 39.87 4.47 -0.85
C PHE A 191 39.38 3.15 -1.45
N ASP A 192 39.21 3.11 -2.77
CA ASP A 192 38.91 1.89 -3.52
C ASP A 192 40.21 1.25 -4.02
N PRO A 193 40.65 0.12 -3.45
CA PRO A 193 41.90 -0.54 -3.84
C PRO A 193 41.84 -1.22 -5.22
N LEU A 194 40.64 -1.43 -5.77
CA LEU A 194 40.49 -2.01 -7.12
C LEU A 194 40.76 -0.96 -8.20
N THR A 195 40.40 0.29 -7.93
CA THR A 195 40.57 1.41 -8.87
C THR A 195 41.71 2.35 -8.49
N ASN A 196 42.31 2.19 -7.30
CA ASN A 196 43.31 3.10 -6.70
C ASN A 196 42.83 4.57 -6.64
N GLN A 197 41.54 4.78 -6.40
CA GLN A 197 40.92 6.10 -6.35
C GLN A 197 40.23 6.36 -5.01
N TRP A 198 40.20 7.63 -4.60
CA TRP A 198 39.39 8.09 -3.49
C TRP A 198 38.00 8.44 -3.99
N SER A 199 36.97 7.89 -3.35
CA SER A 199 35.57 8.15 -3.69
C SER A 199 34.76 8.49 -2.44
N TYR A 200 33.70 9.28 -2.64
CA TYR A 200 32.68 9.50 -1.62
C TYR A 200 31.54 8.54 -1.88
N ASN A 201 31.50 7.44 -1.11
CA ASN A 201 30.43 6.47 -1.27
C ASN A 201 29.11 7.07 -0.80
N SER A 202 28.09 6.96 -1.65
CA SER A 202 26.73 7.32 -1.27
C SER A 202 26.30 6.53 -0.03
N PRO A 203 25.68 7.17 0.97
CA PRO A 203 25.20 6.46 2.15
C PRO A 203 24.13 5.44 1.74
N SER A 204 24.24 4.23 2.29
CA SER A 204 23.25 3.17 2.08
C SER A 204 21.95 3.49 2.83
N CYS A 205 20.82 3.16 2.21
CA CYS A 205 19.59 2.88 2.95
C CYS A 205 19.76 1.54 3.69
#